data_AF-A0A6N7GPD7-F1
#
_entry.id   AF-A0A6N7GPD7-F1
#
_cell.length_a   1.000
_cell.length_b   1.000
_cell.length_c   1.000
_cell.angle_alpha   90.00
_cell.angle_beta   90.00
_cell.angle_gamma   90.00
#
_symmetry.space_group_name_H-M   'P 1'
#
loop_
_entity.id
_entity.type
_entity.pdbx_description
1 polymer ?
#
loop_
_entity_poly.entity_id
_entity_poly.type
_entity_poly.pdbx_seq_one_letter_code
_entity_poly.pdbx_strand_id
1 'polypeptide(L)' 'MSAETIDKPSREQFSVGPYQVQHLPTGAKFGAYPGESDLCYINWGRLSDRCGARDYCDELEKIARELLQERPKY' A
#
# COMPACT_ATOMS: atom_id res chain seq x y z
N MET A 1 30.82 -5.55 -2.38
CA MET A 1 29.67 -5.19 -1.54
C MET A 1 28.53 -4.91 -2.48
N SER A 2 27.68 -5.90 -2.71
CA SER A 2 26.50 -5.74 -3.57
C SER A 2 25.54 -4.84 -2.82
N ALA A 3 25.15 -3.71 -3.41
CA ALA A 3 24.06 -2.90 -2.90
C ALA A 3 22.87 -3.85 -2.77
N GLU A 4 22.48 -4.18 -1.54
CA GLU A 4 21.22 -4.87 -1.28
C GLU A 4 20.16 -3.92 -1.82
N THR A 5 19.65 -4.25 -3.00
CA THR A 5 18.51 -3.57 -3.60
C THR A 5 17.42 -3.68 -2.57
N ILE A 6 17.18 -2.60 -1.81
CA ILE A 6 16.02 -2.50 -0.95
C ILE A 6 14.85 -2.68 -1.91
N ASP A 7 14.26 -3.87 -1.89
CA ASP A 7 13.13 -4.25 -2.73
C ASP A 7 12.06 -3.20 -2.45
N LYS A 8 11.87 -2.22 -3.33
CA LYS A 8 10.87 -1.17 -3.15
C LYS A 8 9.55 -1.71 -3.66
N PRO A 9 8.43 -1.43 -2.97
CA PRO A 9 7.14 -1.90 -3.43
C PRO A 9 6.81 -1.25 -4.77
N SER A 10 6.13 -1.99 -5.65
CA SER A 10 5.67 -1.50 -6.96
C SER A 10 4.14 -1.46 -7.02
N ARG A 11 3.59 -0.62 -7.90
CA ARG A 11 2.13 -0.46 -8.06
C ARG A 11 1.43 -1.74 -8.50
N GLU A 12 2.11 -2.59 -9.25
CA GLU A 12 1.58 -3.88 -9.74
C GLU A 12 1.38 -4.91 -8.61
N GLN A 13 2.02 -4.69 -7.46
CA GLN A 13 1.86 -5.54 -6.28
C GLN A 13 0.58 -5.23 -5.49
N PHE A 14 -0.27 -4.34 -5.99
CA PHE A 14 -1.51 -3.94 -5.34
C PHE A 14 -2.74 -4.44 -6.09
N SER A 15 -3.74 -4.87 -5.32
CA SER A 15 -5.10 -5.09 -5.79
C SER A 15 -5.97 -3.91 -5.36
N VAL A 16 -6.68 -3.30 -6.30
CA VAL A 16 -7.53 -2.12 -6.08
C VAL A 16 -9.00 -2.55 -6.01
N GLY A 17 -9.64 -2.28 -4.87
CA GLY A 17 -11.07 -2.41 -4.66
C GLY A 17 -11.77 -1.05 -4.53
N PRO A 18 -13.11 -1.03 -4.42
CA PRO A 18 -13.90 0.21 -4.43
C PRO A 18 -13.63 1.14 -3.23
N TYR A 19 -13.22 0.58 -2.09
CA TYR A 19 -12.98 1.32 -0.85
C TYR A 19 -11.63 1.01 -0.22
N GLN A 20 -10.84 0.13 -0.84
CA GLN A 20 -9.56 -0.28 -0.29
C GLN A 20 -8.60 -0.74 -1.36
N VAL A 21 -7.32 -0.60 -1.07
CA VAL A 21 -6.19 -1.08 -1.85
C VAL A 21 -5.42 -2.08 -0.98
N GLN A 22 -5.07 -3.24 -1.52
CA GLN A 22 -4.36 -4.30 -0.80
C GLN A 22 -3.01 -4.59 -1.46
N HIS A 23 -1.93 -4.48 -0.70
CA HIS A 23 -0.61 -4.92 -1.11
C HIS A 23 -0.52 -6.45 -0.97
N LEU A 24 -0.44 -7.17 -2.08
CA LEU A 24 -0.50 -8.64 -2.14
C LEU A 24 0.67 -9.33 -1.41
N PRO A 25 1.94 -8.88 -1.54
CA PRO A 25 3.08 -9.54 -0.90
C PRO A 25 3.04 -9.53 0.63
N THR A 26 2.52 -8.45 1.22
CA THR A 26 2.53 -8.26 2.68
C THR A 26 1.15 -8.47 3.32
N GLY A 27 0.09 -8.46 2.50
CA GLY A 27 -1.29 -8.42 2.95
C GLY A 27 -1.72 -7.08 3.55
N ALA A 28 -0.90 -6.02 3.47
CA ALA A 28 -1.26 -4.70 3.94
C ALA A 28 -2.50 -4.17 3.18
N LYS A 29 -3.42 -3.54 3.90
CA LYS A 29 -4.65 -2.96 3.37
C LYS A 29 -4.71 -1.48 3.72
N PHE A 30 -5.07 -0.69 2.74
CA PHE A 30 -5.16 0.76 2.78
C PHE A 30 -6.57 1.14 2.37
N GLY A 31 -7.35 1.74 3.27
CA GLY A 31 -8.77 1.96 3.04
C GLY A 31 -9.18 3.42 3.09
N ALA A 32 -10.22 3.73 2.35
CA ALA A 32 -10.91 5.02 2.32
C ALA A 32 -12.40 4.80 2.61
N TYR A 33 -13.06 5.78 3.21
CA TYR A 33 -14.51 5.69 3.43
C TYR A 33 -15.29 5.78 2.10
N PRO A 34 -16.54 5.28 2.05
CA PRO A 34 -17.40 5.49 0.89
C PRO A 34 -17.54 6.97 0.55
N GLY A 35 -17.29 7.34 -0.71
CA GLY A 35 -17.29 8.74 -1.18
C GLY A 35 -15.98 9.51 -0.95
N GLU A 36 -15.07 9.02 -0.11
CA GLU A 36 -13.78 9.65 0.18
C GLU A 36 -12.68 9.14 -0.76
N SER A 37 -11.83 10.03 -1.27
CA SER A 37 -10.67 9.64 -2.09
C SER A 37 -9.40 9.44 -1.25
N ASP A 38 -9.37 9.98 -0.03
CA ASP A 38 -8.19 9.98 0.81
C ASP A 38 -8.07 8.71 1.67
N LEU A 39 -6.82 8.34 1.94
CA LEU A 39 -6.51 7.24 2.83
C LEU A 39 -6.96 7.56 4.26
N CYS A 40 -7.90 6.76 4.78
CA CYS A 40 -8.47 6.92 6.11
C CYS A 40 -7.88 5.95 7.13
N TYR A 41 -7.54 4.73 6.72
CA TYR A 41 -6.96 3.74 7.63
C TYR A 41 -5.97 2.80 6.93
N ILE A 42 -5.03 2.28 7.72
CA ILE A 42 -4.04 1.31 7.28
C ILE A 42 -4.08 0.10 8.21
N ASN A 43 -4.18 -1.09 7.63
CA ASN A 43 -3.93 -2.35 8.31
C ASN A 43 -2.67 -2.97 7.69
N TRP A 44 -1.58 -2.99 8.44
CA TRP A 44 -0.28 -3.42 7.92
C TRP A 44 -0.14 -4.95 7.74
N GLY A 45 -1.16 -5.77 7.99
CA GLY A 45 -1.09 -7.22 7.73
C GLY A 45 0.13 -7.89 8.39
N ARG A 46 0.82 -8.79 7.66
CA ARG A 46 2.05 -9.47 8.11
C ARG A 46 3.32 -8.68 7.79
N LEU A 47 3.28 -7.35 7.92
CA LEU A 47 4.47 -6.51 7.70
C LEU A 47 5.62 -6.81 8.69
N SER A 48 5.34 -7.47 9.83
CA SER A 48 6.31 -7.68 10.91
C SER A 48 7.62 -8.36 10.48
N ASP A 49 7.60 -9.15 9.40
CA ASP A 49 8.75 -9.97 9.01
C ASP A 49 9.53 -9.38 7.82
N ARG A 50 8.94 -8.46 7.05
CA ARG A 50 9.59 -7.79 5.89
C ARG A 50 9.91 -6.32 6.13
N CYS A 51 9.32 -5.68 7.15
CA CYS A 51 9.51 -4.25 7.42
C CYS A 51 10.28 -4.00 8.71
N GLY A 52 11.61 -4.10 8.61
CA GLY A 52 12.52 -3.31 9.45
C GLY A 52 12.80 -1.91 8.89
N ALA A 53 12.39 -1.63 7.65
CA ALA A 53 12.72 -0.40 6.93
C ALA A 53 11.50 0.54 6.85
N ARG A 54 11.55 1.64 7.59
CA ARG A 54 10.57 2.74 7.55
C ARG A 54 10.29 3.22 6.12
N ASP A 55 11.33 3.28 5.30
CA ASP A 55 11.26 3.68 3.89
C ASP A 55 10.33 2.79 3.04
N TYR A 56 10.23 1.49 3.36
CA TYR A 56 9.33 0.59 2.64
C TYR A 56 7.87 0.86 2.99
N CYS A 57 7.57 1.12 4.26
CA CYS A 57 6.23 1.50 4.71
C CYS A 57 5.79 2.83 4.09
N ASP A 58 6.68 3.81 4.05
CA ASP A 58 6.40 5.13 3.49
C ASP A 58 6.08 5.03 1.98
N GLU A 59 6.82 4.20 1.24
CA GLU A 59 6.54 3.99 -0.19
C GLU A 59 5.25 3.19 -0.42
N LEU A 60 4.94 2.19 0.43
CA LEU A 60 3.66 1.49 0.38
C LEU A 60 2.48 2.45 0.57
N GLU A 61 2.57 3.32 1.57
CA GLU A 61 1.52 4.29 1.87
C GLU A 61 1.32 5.27 0.72
N LYS A 62 2.43 5.78 0.15
CA LYS A 62 2.39 6.68 -1.00
C LYS A 62 1.71 6.04 -2.21
N ILE A 63 2.11 4.83 -2.59
CA ILE A 63 1.51 4.11 -3.72
C ILE A 63 0.02 3.85 -3.45
N ALA A 64 -0.33 3.42 -2.24
CA ALA A 64 -1.71 3.14 -1.90
C ALA A 64 -2.60 4.40 -1.94
N ARG A 65 -2.09 5.56 -1.53
CA ARG A 65 -2.80 6.85 -1.65
C ARG A 65 -3.09 7.20 -3.11
N GLU A 66 -2.09 7.07 -3.98
CA GLU A 66 -2.26 7.33 -5.42
C GLU A 66 -3.31 6.38 -6.03
N LEU A 67 -3.22 5.08 -5.75
CA LEU A 67 -4.18 4.09 -6.24
C LEU A 67 -5.60 4.31 -5.70
N LEU A 68 -5.74 4.75 -4.45
CA LEU A 68 -7.04 5.10 -3.87
C LEU A 68 -7.64 6.33 -4.54
N GLN A 69 -6.84 7.31 -4.94
CA GLN A 69 -7.33 8.50 -5.63
C GLN A 69 -7.73 8.22 -7.09
N GLU A 70 -7.04 7.30 -7.75
CA GLU A 70 -7.30 6.90 -9.13
C GLU A 70 -8.45 5.89 -9.30
N ARG A 71 -8.90 5.27 -8.20
CA ARG A 71 -9.93 4.22 -8.27
C ARG A 71 -11.26 4.76 -8.82
N PRO A 72 -12.05 3.94 -9.54
CA PRO A 72 -13.36 4.35 -10.00
C PRO A 72 -14.28 4.68 -8.80
N LYS A 73 -14.89 5.85 -8.82
CA LYS A 73 -15.93 6.22 -7.85
C LYS A 73 -17.23 5.52 -8.28
N TYR A 74 -17.73 4.64 -7.40
CA TYR A 74 -19.00 3.93 -7.59
C TYR A 74 -20.10 4.59 -6.77
#